data_AF-A0A8J2PBN9-F1
#
_entry.id   AF-A0A8J2PBN9-F1
#
_cell.length_a   1.000
_cell.length_b   1.000
_cell.length_c   1.000
_cell.angle_alpha   90.00
_cell.angle_beta   90.00
_cell.angle_gamma   90.00
#
_symmetry.space_group_name_H-M   'P 1'
#
loop_
_entity.id
_entity.type
_entity.pdbx_description
1 polymer ?
#
loop_
_entity_poly.entity_id
_entity_poly.type
_entity_poly.pdbx_seq_one_letter_code
_entity_poly.pdbx_strand_id
1 'polypeptide(L)'
;MLRYVAFLVALIAVAAADKLEVEPCTGADAQTGTLTEVYSHNFTTGEDIELLKGGVYVFGIKFTARENAPLLEPTIYGIIGGIKVGWNGVNKEACQDLLDTNKCPVVSGRTYHYYTSIEILNSYPSTRLTFQWGITAKTASGTKGKNHICFTMPARI
;
A
#
# COMPACT_ATOMS: atom_id res chain seq x y z
N MET A 1 -7.87 -25.81 51.51
CA MET A 1 -7.79 -24.33 51.58
C MET A 1 -6.57 -23.89 50.80
N LEU A 2 -6.48 -22.88 49.96
CA LEU A 2 -7.40 -22.04 49.20
C LEU A 2 -6.45 -21.05 48.46
N ARG A 3 -6.53 -20.97 47.12
CA ARG A 3 -6.07 -19.85 46.24
C ARG A 3 -4.55 -19.63 46.19
N TYR A 4 -3.87 -19.47 45.05
CA TYR A 4 -4.10 -18.51 43.97
C TYR A 4 -3.48 -19.03 42.66
N VAL A 5 -4.32 -19.34 41.67
CA VAL A 5 -3.88 -19.41 40.27
C VAL A 5 -4.09 -18.01 39.71
N ALA A 6 -3.03 -17.21 39.67
CA ALA A 6 -3.06 -15.90 39.05
C ALA A 6 -3.06 -16.10 37.52
N PHE A 7 -4.25 -16.12 36.92
CA PHE A 7 -4.40 -16.00 35.47
C PHE A 7 -4.05 -14.56 35.07
N LEU A 8 -2.80 -14.35 34.67
CA LEU A 8 -2.36 -13.14 33.95
C LEU A 8 -3.01 -13.16 32.56
N VAL A 9 -4.18 -12.52 32.45
CA VAL A 9 -4.77 -12.20 31.15
C VAL A 9 -3.96 -11.05 30.57
N ALA A 10 -3.02 -11.36 29.66
CA ALA A 10 -2.32 -10.35 28.88
C ALA A 10 -3.33 -9.66 27.96
N LEU A 11 -3.61 -8.38 28.19
CA LEU A 11 -4.30 -7.52 27.23
C LEU A 11 -3.39 -7.37 26.00
N ILE A 12 -3.61 -8.21 25.00
CA ILE A 12 -3.06 -7.96 23.66
C ILE A 12 -3.84 -6.78 23.11
N ALA A 13 -3.23 -5.59 23.11
CA ALA A 13 -3.75 -4.45 22.38
C ALA A 13 -3.74 -4.80 20.89
N VAL A 14 -4.93 -5.08 20.34
CA VAL A 14 -5.09 -5.29 18.90
C VAL A 14 -4.93 -3.92 18.25
N ALA A 15 -3.83 -3.71 17.52
CA ALA A 15 -3.66 -2.53 16.70
C ALA A 15 -4.77 -2.51 15.64
N ALA A 16 -5.70 -1.54 15.73
CA ALA A 16 -6.73 -1.37 14.72
C ALA A 16 -6.07 -0.99 13.37
N ALA A 17 -6.61 -1.53 12.28
CA ALA A 17 -6.30 -1.05 10.93
C ALA A 17 -7.30 0.06 10.60
N ASP A 18 -6.81 1.24 10.24
CA ASP A 18 -7.66 2.34 9.83
C ASP A 18 -7.79 2.35 8.31
N LYS A 19 -9.03 2.47 7.83
CA LYS A 19 -9.31 2.61 6.39
C LYS A 19 -8.88 4.02 5.95
N LEU A 20 -8.10 4.09 4.88
CA LEU A 20 -7.63 5.35 4.30
C LEU A 20 -8.60 5.83 3.21
N GLU A 21 -8.87 7.13 3.21
CA GLU A 21 -9.53 7.80 2.09
C GLU A 21 -8.50 8.09 1.00
N VAL A 22 -8.79 7.63 -0.22
CA VAL A 22 -7.89 7.75 -1.37
C VAL A 22 -8.66 8.12 -2.62
N GLU A 23 -8.02 8.84 -3.52
CA GLU A 23 -8.58 9.22 -4.81
C GLU A 23 -8.03 8.33 -5.92
N PRO A 24 -8.84 7.82 -6.85
CA PRO A 24 -8.33 7.05 -7.98
C PRO A 24 -7.49 7.93 -8.91
N CYS A 25 -6.40 7.37 -9.46
CA CYS A 25 -5.63 8.09 -10.48
C CYS A 25 -6.47 8.31 -11.76
N THR A 26 -6.16 9.38 -12.48
CA THR A 26 -6.83 9.74 -13.74
C THR A 26 -5.84 9.83 -14.89
N GLY A 27 -6.35 9.94 -16.13
CA GLY A 27 -5.52 10.12 -17.32
C GLY A 27 -4.63 8.91 -17.62
N ALA A 28 -3.34 9.17 -17.89
CA ALA A 28 -2.38 8.14 -18.32
C ALA A 28 -2.08 7.07 -17.24
N ASP A 29 -2.35 7.36 -15.97
CA ASP A 29 -2.12 6.46 -14.84
C ASP A 29 -3.40 5.74 -14.37
N ALA A 30 -4.53 5.94 -15.05
CA ALA A 30 -5.79 5.33 -14.68
C ALA A 30 -5.70 3.79 -14.62
N GLN A 31 -6.33 3.21 -13.59
CA GLN A 31 -6.35 1.78 -13.37
C GLN A 31 -7.44 1.03 -14.16
N THR A 32 -7.16 -0.23 -14.49
CA THR A 32 -8.13 -1.17 -15.06
C THR A 32 -8.88 -1.94 -13.99
N GLY A 33 -8.23 -2.24 -12.86
CA GLY A 33 -8.81 -2.99 -11.76
C GLY A 33 -9.79 -2.19 -10.92
N THR A 34 -10.38 -2.86 -9.93
CA THR A 34 -11.20 -2.20 -8.90
C THR A 34 -10.40 -2.11 -7.62
N LEU A 35 -10.09 -0.90 -7.16
CA LEU A 35 -9.58 -0.67 -5.82
C LEU A 35 -10.77 -0.75 -4.85
N THR A 36 -10.68 -1.64 -3.87
CA THR A 36 -11.77 -1.89 -2.92
C THR A 36 -11.50 -1.22 -1.58
N GLU A 37 -10.26 -1.35 -1.10
CA GLU A 37 -9.88 -0.83 0.21
C GLU A 37 -8.38 -0.56 0.26
N VAL A 38 -8.04 0.54 0.92
CA VAL A 38 -6.69 0.82 1.39
C VAL A 38 -6.81 0.98 2.89
N TYR A 39 -5.99 0.23 3.64
CA TYR A 39 -5.96 0.31 5.08
C TYR A 39 -4.53 0.32 5.56
N SER A 40 -4.36 0.81 6.78
CA SER A 40 -3.04 1.11 7.27
C SER A 40 -2.96 1.00 8.78
N HIS A 41 -1.80 0.61 9.27
CA HIS A 41 -1.50 0.58 10.69
C HIS A 41 -0.59 1.74 11.08
N ASN A 42 -0.83 2.34 12.25
CA ASN A 42 -0.06 3.47 12.81
C ASN A 42 -0.22 4.80 12.06
N PHE A 43 -1.41 5.06 11.51
CA PHE A 43 -1.69 6.32 10.81
C PHE A 43 -2.64 7.21 11.59
N THR A 44 -2.47 8.52 11.42
CA THR A 44 -3.44 9.50 11.90
C THR A 44 -4.58 9.62 10.90
N THR A 45 -5.81 9.80 11.41
CA THR A 45 -6.98 10.14 10.60
C THR A 45 -7.10 11.66 10.55
N GLY A 46 -7.05 12.25 9.35
CA GLY A 46 -7.02 13.71 9.15
C GLY A 46 -6.94 14.10 7.67
N GLU A 47 -6.86 15.41 7.37
CA GLU A 47 -6.77 15.92 5.98
C GLU A 47 -5.50 15.42 5.28
N ASP A 48 -4.37 15.41 5.98
CA ASP A 48 -3.13 14.79 5.54
C ASP A 48 -2.81 13.60 6.42
N ILE A 49 -2.28 12.55 5.81
CA ILE A 49 -1.69 11.44 6.52
C ILE A 49 -0.29 11.84 7.05
N GLU A 50 -0.07 11.78 8.36
CA GLU A 50 1.22 12.14 8.96
C GLU A 50 2.21 10.96 8.98
N LEU A 51 3.36 11.17 8.35
CA LEU A 51 4.45 10.22 8.15
C LEU A 51 5.70 10.70 8.90
N LEU A 52 5.81 10.33 10.17
CA LEU A 52 6.91 10.68 11.04
C LEU A 52 8.24 10.07 10.55
N LYS A 53 9.29 10.88 10.63
CA LYS A 53 10.67 10.47 10.36
C LYS A 53 11.14 9.36 11.31
N GLY A 54 11.85 8.39 10.75
CA GLY A 54 12.23 7.14 11.41
C GLY A 54 11.07 6.17 11.61
N GLY A 55 9.85 6.52 11.16
CA GLY A 55 8.67 5.69 11.28
C GLY A 55 8.62 4.58 10.23
N VAL A 56 8.03 3.46 10.62
CA VAL A 56 7.70 2.34 9.72
C VAL A 56 6.19 2.22 9.64
N TYR A 57 5.69 2.23 8.42
CA TYR A 57 4.26 2.29 8.12
C TYR A 57 3.87 1.11 7.27
N VAL A 58 2.74 0.48 7.60
CA VAL A 58 2.31 -0.75 6.94
C VAL A 58 1.01 -0.50 6.21
N PHE A 59 1.01 -0.81 4.92
CA PHE A 59 -0.11 -0.65 3.99
C PHE A 59 -0.70 -2.00 3.61
N GLY A 60 -2.01 -2.09 3.68
CA GLY A 60 -2.79 -3.15 3.06
C GLY A 60 -3.66 -2.57 1.95
N ILE A 61 -3.61 -3.21 0.78
CA ILE A 61 -4.37 -2.81 -0.40
C ILE A 61 -5.17 -4.01 -0.87
N LYS A 62 -6.50 -3.87 -0.84
CA LYS A 62 -7.43 -4.86 -1.38
C LYS A 62 -7.93 -4.42 -2.74
N PHE A 63 -7.73 -5.26 -3.75
CA PHE A 63 -8.15 -4.95 -5.11
C PHE A 63 -8.66 -6.18 -5.85
N THR A 64 -9.58 -5.97 -6.78
CA THR A 64 -10.03 -6.98 -7.73
C THR A 64 -9.33 -6.78 -9.06
N ALA A 65 -8.57 -7.77 -9.50
CA ALA A 65 -7.91 -7.75 -10.80
C ALA A 65 -8.96 -7.85 -11.91
N ARG A 66 -8.85 -7.02 -12.95
CA ARG A 66 -9.73 -7.10 -14.15
C ARG A 66 -9.07 -7.70 -15.38
N GLU A 67 -7.78 -7.94 -15.30
CA GLU A 67 -7.02 -8.65 -16.33
C GLU A 67 -6.07 -9.66 -15.67
N ASN A 68 -5.60 -10.63 -16.44
CA ASN A 68 -4.55 -11.52 -15.97
C ASN A 68 -3.21 -10.78 -16.07
N ALA A 69 -2.35 -10.93 -15.07
CA ALA A 69 -0.99 -10.40 -15.15
C ALA A 69 0.01 -11.45 -14.65
N PRO A 70 1.03 -11.78 -15.47
CA PRO A 70 2.06 -12.73 -15.08
C PRO A 70 3.04 -12.17 -14.06
N LEU A 71 3.08 -10.84 -13.91
CA LEU A 71 3.97 -10.11 -13.00
C LEU A 71 3.27 -8.81 -12.59
N LEU A 72 3.51 -8.37 -11.35
CA LEU A 72 3.04 -7.09 -10.84
C LEU A 72 4.22 -6.27 -10.31
N GLU A 73 4.29 -5.00 -10.69
CA GLU A 73 5.35 -4.08 -10.26
C GLU A 73 4.70 -2.91 -9.51
N PRO A 74 5.10 -2.64 -8.24
CA PRO A 74 4.61 -1.46 -7.56
C PRO A 74 5.27 -0.21 -8.16
N THR A 75 4.47 0.84 -8.32
CA THR A 75 4.91 2.14 -8.80
C THR A 75 4.53 3.20 -7.77
N ILE A 76 5.52 3.81 -7.14
CA ILE A 76 5.31 4.73 -6.03
C ILE A 76 5.94 6.07 -6.36
N TYR A 77 5.19 7.14 -6.15
CA TYR A 77 5.67 8.49 -6.38
C TYR A 77 5.24 9.44 -5.25
N GLY A 78 6.15 10.34 -4.88
CA GLY A 78 5.80 11.56 -4.16
C GLY A 78 5.67 12.71 -5.14
N ILE A 79 4.52 13.38 -5.17
CA ILE A 79 4.28 14.58 -5.97
C ILE A 79 4.46 15.80 -5.07
N ILE A 80 5.53 16.56 -5.29
CA ILE A 80 5.91 17.74 -4.49
C ILE A 80 5.93 18.94 -5.41
N GLY A 81 5.07 19.93 -5.17
CA GLY A 81 4.98 21.13 -6.02
C GLY A 81 4.68 20.81 -7.50
N GLY A 82 3.94 19.72 -7.77
CA GLY A 82 3.64 19.24 -9.12
C GLY A 82 4.74 18.38 -9.76
N ILE A 83 5.89 18.22 -9.12
CA ILE A 83 6.98 17.36 -9.60
C ILE A 83 6.80 15.95 -9.07
N LYS A 84 6.73 14.96 -9.96
CA LYS A 84 6.57 13.54 -9.64
C LYS A 84 7.93 12.88 -9.41
N VAL A 85 8.23 12.52 -8.16
CA VAL A 85 9.49 11.90 -7.74
C VAL A 85 9.27 10.42 -7.46
N GLY A 86 9.97 9.53 -8.17
CA GLY A 86 9.84 8.08 -8.00
C GLY A 86 10.51 7.56 -6.74
N TRP A 87 9.90 6.55 -6.11
CA TRP A 87 10.41 5.89 -4.92
C TRP A 87 10.34 4.37 -5.06
N ASN A 88 11.41 3.68 -4.65
CA ASN A 88 11.61 2.25 -4.90
C ASN A 88 11.95 1.47 -3.61
N GLY A 89 11.36 1.83 -2.47
CA GLY A 89 11.68 1.21 -1.18
C GLY A 89 10.82 0.00 -0.80
N VAL A 90 10.04 -0.55 -1.74
CA VAL A 90 9.29 -1.81 -1.57
C VAL A 90 9.82 -2.88 -2.52
N ASN A 91 9.35 -4.11 -2.37
CA ASN A 91 9.68 -5.20 -3.28
C ASN A 91 9.33 -4.82 -4.73
N LYS A 92 10.24 -5.07 -5.68
CA LYS A 92 9.99 -4.79 -7.10
C LYS A 92 8.95 -5.73 -7.71
N GLU A 93 8.76 -6.91 -7.11
CA GLU A 93 7.76 -7.88 -7.52
C GLU A 93 6.64 -7.91 -6.48
N ALA A 94 5.55 -7.19 -6.77
CA ALA A 94 4.41 -7.06 -5.86
C ALA A 94 3.67 -8.38 -5.60
N CYS A 95 3.78 -9.40 -6.48
CA CYS A 95 3.12 -10.68 -6.24
C CYS A 95 3.69 -11.43 -5.03
N GLN A 96 4.94 -11.16 -4.64
CA GLN A 96 5.57 -11.75 -3.44
C GLN A 96 4.98 -11.22 -2.14
N ASP A 97 4.31 -10.07 -2.21
CA ASP A 97 3.68 -9.39 -1.07
C ASP A 97 2.15 -9.58 -1.09
N LEU A 98 1.62 -10.47 -1.95
CA LEU A 98 0.21 -10.85 -1.96
C LEU A 98 -0.06 -11.91 -0.90
N LEU A 99 -0.84 -11.57 0.13
CA LEU A 99 -1.15 -12.49 1.22
C LEU A 99 -1.87 -13.77 0.77
N ASP A 100 -2.66 -13.70 -0.31
CA ASP A 100 -3.50 -14.82 -0.75
C ASP A 100 -2.70 -15.92 -1.48
N THR A 101 -1.62 -15.55 -2.18
CA THR A 101 -0.91 -16.48 -3.08
C THR A 101 0.60 -16.40 -2.99
N ASN A 102 1.17 -15.27 -2.58
CA ASN A 102 2.59 -14.96 -2.57
C ASN A 102 3.29 -15.17 -3.93
N LYS A 103 2.50 -15.23 -5.01
CA LYS A 103 2.97 -15.51 -6.37
C LYS A 103 1.97 -15.05 -7.43
N CYS A 104 2.51 -14.80 -8.61
CA CYS A 104 1.77 -14.61 -9.85
C CYS A 104 1.65 -15.92 -10.66
N PRO A 105 0.80 -15.98 -11.70
CA PRO A 105 -0.04 -14.90 -12.24
C PRO A 105 -1.23 -14.55 -11.34
N VAL A 106 -1.62 -13.26 -11.36
CA VAL A 106 -2.96 -12.87 -10.91
C VAL A 106 -3.98 -13.13 -12.01
N VAL A 107 -5.20 -13.46 -11.61
CA VAL A 107 -6.30 -13.86 -12.50
C VAL A 107 -7.42 -12.84 -12.44
N SER A 108 -7.96 -12.48 -13.60
CA SER A 108 -9.11 -11.59 -13.73
C SER A 108 -10.31 -12.10 -12.92
N GLY A 109 -11.03 -11.17 -12.31
CA GLY A 109 -12.19 -11.42 -11.46
C GLY A 109 -11.87 -11.82 -10.03
N ARG A 110 -10.59 -12.08 -9.69
CA ARG A 110 -10.19 -12.43 -8.32
C ARG A 110 -9.77 -11.19 -7.53
N THR A 111 -10.11 -11.22 -6.24
CA THR A 111 -9.67 -10.22 -5.26
C THR A 111 -8.39 -10.67 -4.58
N TYR A 112 -7.47 -9.74 -4.40
CA TYR A 112 -6.16 -9.93 -3.81
C TYR A 112 -5.92 -8.89 -2.70
N HIS A 113 -5.13 -9.28 -1.72
CA HIS A 113 -4.67 -8.46 -0.61
C HIS A 113 -3.15 -8.31 -0.71
N TYR A 114 -2.72 -7.14 -1.15
CA TYR A 114 -1.32 -6.75 -1.18
C TYR A 114 -0.95 -6.10 0.15
N TYR A 115 0.16 -6.51 0.75
CA TYR A 115 0.56 -6.04 2.07
C TYR A 115 2.06 -5.73 2.10
N THR A 116 2.42 -4.49 2.42
CA THR A 116 3.82 -4.04 2.39
C THR A 116 4.08 -2.97 3.44
N SER A 117 5.35 -2.71 3.72
CA SER A 117 5.77 -1.64 4.63
C SER A 117 6.69 -0.63 3.95
N ILE A 118 6.62 0.61 4.40
CA ILE A 118 7.53 1.68 4.00
C ILE A 118 8.23 2.27 5.22
N GLU A 119 9.49 2.63 5.06
CA GLU A 119 10.27 3.35 6.05
C GLU A 119 10.47 4.80 5.62
N ILE A 120 10.17 5.74 6.52
CA ILE A 120 10.35 7.17 6.31
C ILE A 120 11.71 7.55 6.89
N LEU A 121 12.70 7.75 6.03
CA LEU A 121 14.07 8.03 6.49
C LEU A 121 14.17 9.41 7.14
N ASN A 122 15.01 9.54 8.16
CA ASN A 122 15.32 10.82 8.81
C ASN A 122 15.85 11.88 7.83
N SER A 123 16.46 11.45 6.73
CA SER A 123 17.00 12.31 5.68
C SER A 123 15.93 12.88 4.74
N TYR A 124 14.69 12.38 4.77
CA TYR A 124 13.63 12.91 3.91
C TYR A 124 13.26 14.35 4.31
N PRO A 125 12.94 15.23 3.34
CA PRO A 125 12.51 16.59 3.63
C PRO A 125 11.17 16.54 4.36
N SER A 126 10.98 17.45 5.33
CA SER A 126 9.65 17.66 5.91
C SER A 126 8.84 18.53 4.97
N THR A 127 7.78 17.98 4.39
CA THR A 127 6.98 18.62 3.34
C THR A 127 5.61 17.97 3.24
N ARG A 128 4.61 18.74 2.78
CA ARG A 128 3.38 18.18 2.23
C ARG A 128 3.68 17.62 0.84
N LEU A 129 3.10 16.47 0.51
CA LEU A 129 3.16 15.85 -0.81
C LEU A 129 1.84 15.13 -1.11
N THR A 130 1.60 14.85 -2.39
CA THR A 130 0.59 13.86 -2.79
C THR A 130 1.32 12.55 -3.05
N PHE A 131 1.01 11.54 -2.25
CA PHE A 131 1.53 10.21 -2.42
C PHE A 131 0.69 9.49 -3.50
N GLN A 132 1.33 8.97 -4.53
CA GLN A 132 0.69 8.16 -5.58
C GLN A 132 1.18 6.72 -5.48
N TRP A 133 0.27 5.78 -5.22
CA TRP A 133 0.56 4.35 -5.21
C TRP A 133 -0.07 3.68 -6.43
N GLY A 134 0.68 2.86 -7.15
CA GLY A 134 0.19 2.00 -8.22
C GLY A 134 0.71 0.58 -8.10
N ILE A 135 -0.06 -0.37 -8.65
CA ILE A 135 0.42 -1.72 -8.96
C ILE A 135 0.18 -1.94 -10.44
N THR A 136 1.26 -2.08 -11.20
CA THR A 136 1.25 -2.15 -12.65
C THR A 136 1.47 -3.58 -13.13
N ALA A 137 0.66 -4.03 -14.10
CA ALA A 137 0.91 -5.30 -14.78
C ALA A 137 2.21 -5.22 -15.58
N LYS A 138 2.96 -6.30 -15.59
CA LYS A 138 4.09 -6.48 -16.53
C LYS A 138 3.83 -7.73 -17.36
N THR A 139 4.19 -7.69 -18.64
CA THR A 139 4.15 -8.89 -19.49
C THR A 139 5.20 -9.90 -19.03
N ALA A 140 5.15 -11.14 -19.52
CA ALA A 140 6.17 -12.15 -19.23
C ALA A 140 7.59 -11.72 -19.67
N SER A 141 7.69 -10.80 -20.65
CA SER A 141 8.94 -10.18 -21.09
C SER A 141 9.35 -8.93 -20.28
N GLY A 142 8.62 -8.58 -19.22
CA GLY A 142 8.91 -7.42 -18.37
C GLY A 142 8.44 -6.07 -18.93
N THR A 143 7.66 -6.06 -20.01
CA THR A 143 7.14 -4.82 -20.60
C THR A 143 6.03 -4.24 -19.72
N LYS A 144 6.06 -2.92 -19.46
CA LYS A 144 5.03 -2.22 -18.67
C LYS A 144 3.67 -2.33 -19.36
N GLY A 145 2.70 -2.84 -18.62
CA GLY A 145 1.29 -2.89 -19.00
C GLY A 145 0.48 -1.80 -18.29
N LYS A 146 -0.81 -2.08 -18.09
CA LYS A 146 -1.75 -1.16 -17.44
C LYS A 146 -1.66 -1.27 -15.91
N ASN A 147 -2.12 -0.24 -15.22
CA ASN A 147 -2.23 -0.26 -13.77
C ASN A 147 -3.43 -1.11 -13.35
N HIS A 148 -3.23 -2.10 -12.48
CA HIS A 148 -4.33 -2.81 -11.82
C HIS A 148 -4.99 -1.92 -10.78
N ILE A 149 -4.18 -1.17 -10.03
CA ILE A 149 -4.63 -0.11 -9.14
C ILE A 149 -3.74 1.10 -9.30
N CYS A 150 -4.33 2.26 -9.07
CA CYS A 150 -3.61 3.50 -8.89
C CYS A 150 -4.48 4.42 -8.03
N PHE A 151 -3.90 4.99 -6.98
CA PHE A 151 -4.56 5.99 -6.17
C PHE A 151 -3.59 7.05 -5.67
N THR A 152 -4.15 8.17 -5.23
CA THR A 152 -3.46 9.28 -4.61
C THR A 152 -4.03 9.56 -3.22
N MET A 153 -3.16 9.98 -2.31
CA MET A 153 -3.55 10.47 -0.99
C MET A 153 -2.63 11.61 -0.55
N PRO A 154 -3.15 12.65 0.12
CA PRO A 154 -2.33 13.68 0.71
C PRO A 154 -1.55 13.13 1.91
N ALA A 155 -0.28 13.50 2.00
CA ALA A 155 0.60 13.10 3.09
C ALA A 155 1.54 14.22 3.49
N ARG A 156 2.04 14.14 4.73
CA ARG A 156 3.03 15.06 5.28
C ARG A 156 4.12 14.29 6.00
N ILE A 157 5.37 14.58 5.65
CA ILE A 157 6.59 14.12 6.35
C ILE A 157 7.12 15.23 7.25
#